data_AF-A0A1Y4VAC0-F1
#
_entry.id   AF-A0A1Y4VAC0-F1
#
_cell.length_a   1.000
_cell.length_b   1.000
_cell.length_c   1.000
_cell.angle_alpha   90.00
_cell.angle_beta   90.00
_cell.angle_gamma   90.00
#
_symmetry.space_group_name_H-M   'P 1'
#
loop_
_entity.id
_entity.type
_entity.pdbx_description
1 polymer ?
#
loop_
_entity_poly.entity_id
_entity_poly.type
_entity_poly.pdbx_seq_one_letter_code
_entity_poly.pdbx_strand_id
1 'polypeptide(L)'
;MGRDRTFLIRFTQEEYQEIVRLAERDTETKQKKTQGKNVSAYIRKCVFDRNENSAAIKKELKELAYQVRKIGVNINQVVTKINAGYAVPMDIDTLIFYMKKVEEKFEYLEKNLEGRGIWPSQN
;
A
#
# COMPACT_ATOMS: atom_id res chain seq x y z
N MET A 1 -27.57 14.51 10.30
CA MET A 1 -27.82 13.61 11.46
C MET A 1 -27.01 14.12 12.64
N GLY A 2 -27.66 14.27 13.79
CA GLY A 2 -26.98 14.56 15.06
C GLY A 2 -26.14 13.36 15.53
N ARG A 3 -25.32 13.56 16.56
CA ARG A 3 -24.61 12.46 17.23
C ARG A 3 -25.48 11.98 18.39
N ASP A 4 -25.92 10.73 18.36
CA ASP A 4 -26.93 10.21 19.30
C ASP A 4 -26.33 9.56 20.57
N ARG A 5 -25.02 9.29 20.57
CA ARG A 5 -24.32 8.64 21.69
C ARG A 5 -23.05 9.39 22.06
N THR A 6 -22.78 9.45 23.36
CA THR A 6 -21.57 10.05 23.94
C THR A 6 -20.75 8.97 24.65
N PHE A 7 -19.45 8.93 24.36
CA PHE A 7 -18.49 8.04 24.99
C PHE A 7 -17.50 8.88 25.80
N LEU A 8 -17.18 8.42 27.01
CA LEU A 8 -16.16 9.05 27.85
C LEU A 8 -14.89 8.19 27.80
N ILE A 9 -13.77 8.79 27.42
CA ILE A 9 -12.46 8.12 27.35
C ILE A 9 -11.51 8.92 28.23
N ARG A 10 -10.72 8.24 29.05
CA ARG A 10 -9.70 8.86 29.90
C ARG A 10 -8.34 8.68 29.25
N PHE A 11 -7.56 9.75 29.25
CA PHE A 11 -6.18 9.79 28.77
C PHE A 11 -5.29 10.33 29.88
N THR A 12 -4.02 9.93 29.89
CA THR A 12 -3.01 10.70 30.62
C THR A 12 -2.79 12.05 29.96
N GLN A 13 -2.09 12.95 30.65
CA GLN A 13 -1.81 14.28 30.12
C GLN A 13 -0.92 14.20 28.85
N GLU A 14 0.05 13.29 28.85
CA GLU A 14 0.97 13.04 27.73
C GLU A 14 0.23 12.49 26.51
N GLU A 15 -0.64 11.49 26.72
CA GLU A 15 -1.47 10.90 25.68
C GLU A 15 -2.38 11.95 25.04
N TYR A 16 -3.03 12.77 25.87
CA TYR A 16 -3.93 13.80 25.38
C TYR A 16 -3.19 14.86 24.54
N GLN A 17 -1.99 15.28 24.97
CA GLN A 17 -1.17 16.23 24.22
C GLN A 17 -0.76 15.69 22.84
N GLU A 18 -0.39 14.41 22.77
CA GLU A 18 -0.01 13.80 21.49
C GLU A 18 -1.21 13.66 20.55
N ILE A 19 -2.38 13.27 21.07
CA ILE A 19 -3.63 13.23 20.28
C ILE A 19 -3.97 14.62 19.73
N VAL A 20 -3.83 15.66 20.55
CA VAL A 20 -4.06 17.05 20.14
C VAL A 20 -3.11 17.45 19.01
N ARG A 21 -1.81 17.15 19.13
CA ARG A 21 -0.80 17.42 18.10
C ARG A 21 -1.13 16.70 16.79
N LEU A 22 -1.52 15.44 16.85
CA LEU A 22 -1.89 14.66 15.66
C LEU A 22 -3.16 15.21 15.00
N ALA A 23 -4.17 15.59 15.78
CA ALA A 23 -5.39 16.21 15.29
C ALA A 23 -5.17 17.58 14.61
N GLU A 24 -4.15 18.33 15.02
CA GLU A 24 -3.78 19.60 14.36
C GLU A 24 -3.19 19.38 12.95
N ARG A 25 -2.48 18.26 12.77
CA ARG A 25 -1.84 17.88 11.51
C ARG A 25 -2.78 17.22 10.53
N ASP A 26 -3.84 16.57 11.00
CA ASP A 26 -4.84 15.92 10.15
C ASP A 26 -5.72 16.97 9.44
N THR A 27 -5.57 17.12 8.13
CA THR A 27 -6.30 18.10 7.32
C THR A 27 -7.75 17.68 7.05
N GLU A 28 -8.07 16.40 7.17
CA GLU A 28 -9.39 15.85 6.85
C GLU A 28 -10.43 16.13 7.94
N THR A 29 -10.00 16.20 9.21
CA THR A 29 -10.89 16.43 10.35
C THR A 29 -10.98 17.89 10.79
N LYS A 30 -10.27 18.81 10.11
CA LYS A 30 -10.33 20.26 10.40
C LYS A 30 -11.74 20.80 10.22
N GLN A 31 -12.16 21.69 11.11
CA GLN A 31 -13.42 22.41 10.94
C GLN A 31 -13.30 23.43 9.79
N LYS A 32 -14.07 23.22 8.72
CA LYS A 32 -14.11 24.09 7.52
C LYS A 32 -14.34 25.58 7.82
N LYS A 33 -14.99 25.92 8.94
CA LYS A 33 -15.36 27.30 9.30
C LYS A 33 -14.36 28.03 10.21
N THR A 34 -13.52 27.32 10.95
CA THR A 34 -12.72 27.94 12.03
C THR A 34 -11.23 27.61 11.95
N GLN A 35 -10.80 26.75 11.00
CA GLN A 35 -9.41 26.24 10.92
C GLN A 35 -8.90 25.64 12.26
N GLY A 36 -9.82 25.39 13.21
CA GLY A 36 -9.52 24.90 14.54
C GLY A 36 -9.44 23.39 14.56
N LYS A 37 -8.55 22.87 15.43
CA LYS A 37 -8.41 21.44 15.72
C LYS A 37 -9.73 20.83 16.18
N ASN A 38 -10.09 19.68 15.61
CA ASN A 38 -11.27 18.93 16.02
C ASN A 38 -10.85 17.57 16.56
N VAL A 39 -10.38 17.57 17.81
CA VAL A 39 -9.89 16.37 18.50
C VAL A 39 -10.91 15.25 18.49
N SER A 40 -12.20 15.55 18.70
CA SER A 40 -13.25 14.53 18.68
C SER A 40 -13.49 13.94 17.29
N ALA A 41 -13.34 14.72 16.21
CA ALA A 41 -13.43 14.19 14.85
C ALA A 41 -12.22 13.32 14.51
N TYR A 42 -11.03 13.72 14.94
CA TYR A 42 -9.81 12.93 14.82
C TYR A 42 -9.91 11.58 15.54
N ILE A 43 -10.32 11.57 16.82
CA ILE A 43 -10.50 10.32 17.58
C ILE A 43 -11.51 9.39 16.90
N ARG A 44 -12.65 9.92 16.44
CA ARG A 44 -13.63 9.10 15.71
C ARG A 44 -13.07 8.53 14.41
N LYS A 45 -12.29 9.33 13.67
CA LYS A 45 -11.58 8.83 12.48
C LYS A 45 -10.67 7.67 12.90
N CYS A 46 -9.80 7.83 13.88
CA CYS A 46 -8.92 6.74 14.32
C CYS A 46 -9.66 5.47 14.77
N VAL A 47 -10.79 5.61 15.48
CA VAL A 47 -11.57 4.47 16.00
C VAL A 47 -12.40 3.77 14.92
N PHE A 48 -12.93 4.51 13.95
CA PHE A 48 -13.88 3.97 12.96
C PHE A 48 -13.32 3.83 11.55
N ASP A 49 -12.18 4.46 11.25
CA ASP A 49 -11.48 4.28 9.99
C ASP A 49 -10.82 2.90 10.02
N ARG A 50 -11.50 1.91 9.43
CA ARG A 50 -11.02 0.52 9.27
C ARG A 50 -9.78 0.38 8.37
N ASN A 51 -9.06 1.47 8.14
CA ASN A 51 -7.86 1.57 7.33
C ASN A 51 -6.58 1.34 8.13
N GLU A 52 -6.59 0.49 9.18
CA GLU A 52 -5.39 0.15 9.96
C GLU A 52 -4.18 -0.24 9.09
N ASN A 53 -4.40 -0.66 7.84
CA ASN A 53 -3.34 -1.02 6.91
C ASN A 53 -3.32 -0.23 5.58
N SER A 54 -4.06 0.87 5.40
CA SER A 54 -4.08 1.56 4.09
C SER A 54 -2.71 2.07 3.66
N ALA A 55 -1.93 2.62 4.60
CA ALA A 55 -0.58 3.11 4.32
C ALA A 55 0.42 1.95 4.05
N ALA A 56 0.32 0.87 4.82
CA ALA A 56 1.14 -0.33 4.64
C ALA A 56 0.84 -1.00 3.28
N ILE A 57 -0.45 -1.20 2.95
CA ILE A 57 -0.91 -1.75 1.67
C ILE A 57 -0.48 -0.86 0.50
N LYS A 58 -0.60 0.47 0.62
CA LYS A 58 -0.13 1.41 -0.42
C LYS A 58 1.38 1.32 -0.63
N LYS A 59 2.16 1.13 0.44
CA LYS A 59 3.60 0.94 0.36
C LYS A 59 3.94 -0.38 -0.33
N GLU A 60 3.34 -1.48 0.09
CA GLU A 60 3.52 -2.80 -0.53
C GLU A 60 3.13 -2.78 -2.02
N LEU A 61 2.03 -2.12 -2.38
CA LEU A 61 1.60 -1.97 -3.77
C LEU A 61 2.60 -1.15 -4.60
N LYS A 62 3.15 -0.08 -4.03
CA LYS A 62 4.17 0.74 -4.69
C LYS A 62 5.47 -0.04 -4.91
N GLU A 63 5.87 -0.85 -3.93
CA GLU A 63 7.04 -1.73 -4.04
C GLU A 63 6.82 -2.81 -5.11
N LEU A 64 5.64 -3.43 -5.14
CA LEU A 64 5.27 -4.39 -6.18
C LEU A 64 5.31 -3.76 -7.58
N ALA A 65 4.71 -2.58 -7.76
CA ALA A 65 4.73 -1.85 -9.03
C ALA A 65 6.16 -1.50 -9.47
N TYR A 66 7.04 -1.15 -8.53
CA TYR A 66 8.45 -0.91 -8.81
C TYR A 66 9.18 -2.17 -9.30
N GLN A 67 8.93 -3.32 -8.66
CA GLN A 67 9.52 -4.60 -9.10
C GLN A 67 9.07 -4.98 -10.51
N VAL A 68 7.77 -4.82 -10.82
CA VAL A 68 7.22 -5.04 -12.17
C VAL A 68 7.89 -4.14 -13.20
N ARG A 69 8.09 -2.85 -12.88
CA ARG A 69 8.81 -1.93 -13.76
C ARG A 69 10.25 -2.39 -14.03
N LYS A 70 10.97 -2.86 -13.01
CA LYS A 70 12.35 -3.36 -13.17
C LYS A 70 12.41 -4.60 -14.07
N ILE A 71 11.43 -5.49 -13.96
CA ILE A 71 11.28 -6.64 -14.87
C ILE A 71 11.11 -6.17 -16.31
N GLY A 72 10.20 -5.22 -16.56
CA GLY A 72 9.99 -4.67 -17.91
C GLY A 72 11.25 -4.03 -18.50
N VAL A 73 12.04 -3.32 -17.69
CA VAL A 73 13.34 -2.76 -18.13
C VAL A 73 14.32 -3.86 -18.52
N ASN A 74 14.44 -4.92 -17.71
CA ASN A 74 15.34 -6.04 -18.01
C ASN A 74 14.95 -6.76 -19.31
N ILE A 75 13.65 -7.00 -19.52
CA ILE A 75 13.13 -7.59 -20.78
C ILE A 75 13.52 -6.69 -21.97
N ASN A 76 13.28 -5.39 -21.86
CA ASN A 76 13.58 -4.45 -22.94
C ASN A 76 15.07 -4.39 -23.27
N GLN A 77 15.94 -4.53 -22.27
CA GLN A 77 17.39 -4.62 -22.47
C GLN A 77 17.77 -5.88 -23.25
N VAL A 78 17.20 -7.04 -22.93
CA VAL A 78 17.45 -8.28 -23.69
C VAL A 78 16.95 -8.16 -25.13
N VAL A 79 15.74 -7.64 -25.34
CA VAL A 79 15.18 -7.39 -26.68
C VAL A 79 16.08 -6.43 -27.48
N THR A 80 16.61 -5.39 -26.85
CA THR A 80 17.53 -4.46 -27.50
C THR A 80 18.81 -5.16 -27.97
N LYS A 81 19.38 -6.07 -27.15
CA LYS A 81 20.54 -6.87 -27.56
C LYS A 81 20.22 -7.83 -28.72
N ILE A 82 19.03 -8.43 -28.72
CA ILE A 82 18.54 -9.27 -29.81
C ILE A 82 18.42 -8.46 -31.10
N ASN A 83 17.75 -7.31 -31.03
CA ASN A 83 17.57 -6.43 -32.17
C ASN A 83 18.89 -5.84 -32.70
N ALA A 84 19.90 -5.68 -31.84
CA ALA A 84 21.24 -5.25 -32.23
C ALA A 84 22.06 -6.37 -32.92
N GLY A 85 21.57 -7.62 -32.95
CA GLY A 85 22.21 -8.73 -33.66
C GLY A 85 23.41 -9.36 -32.94
N TYR A 86 23.67 -9.00 -31.68
CA TYR A 86 24.75 -9.58 -30.86
C TYR A 86 24.24 -10.42 -29.67
N ALA A 87 22.94 -10.71 -29.63
CA ALA A 87 22.40 -11.59 -28.61
C ALA A 87 23.02 -12.99 -28.73
N VAL A 88 23.59 -13.47 -27.63
CA VAL A 88 24.09 -14.83 -27.54
C VAL A 88 22.98 -15.74 -27.02
N PRO A 89 23.02 -17.07 -27.30
CA PRO A 89 22.04 -18.02 -26.74
C PRO A 89 21.87 -17.89 -25.22
N MET A 90 22.96 -17.54 -24.53
CA MET A 90 22.98 -17.26 -23.10
C MET A 90 22.11 -16.06 -22.67
N ASP A 91 21.89 -15.05 -23.52
CA ASP A 91 20.95 -13.95 -23.23
C ASP A 91 19.49 -14.43 -23.25
N ILE A 92 19.16 -15.40 -24.12
CA ILE A 92 17.82 -16.01 -24.22
C ILE A 92 17.58 -16.92 -23.01
N ASP A 93 18.55 -17.76 -22.66
CA ASP A 93 18.47 -18.62 -21.49
C ASP A 93 18.33 -17.81 -20.20
N THR A 94 19.06 -16.69 -20.11
CA THR A 94 18.97 -15.73 -18.99
C THR A 94 17.58 -15.11 -18.91
N LEU A 95 16.97 -14.73 -20.05
CA LEU A 95 15.62 -14.19 -20.09
C LEU A 95 14.58 -15.21 -19.61
N ILE A 96 14.63 -16.45 -20.13
CA ILE A 96 13.73 -17.53 -19.73
C ILE A 96 13.86 -17.82 -18.23
N PHE A 97 15.09 -17.83 -17.70
CA PHE A 97 15.35 -18.01 -16.28
C PHE A 97 14.71 -16.91 -15.42
N TYR A 98 14.87 -15.65 -15.79
CA TYR A 98 14.27 -14.54 -15.05
C TYR A 98 12.75 -14.51 -15.19
N MET A 99 12.19 -14.88 -16.34
CA MET A 99 10.73 -15.00 -16.52
C MET A 99 10.13 -16.06 -15.59
N LYS A 100 10.74 -17.26 -15.51
CA LYS A 100 10.31 -18.30 -14.56
C LYS A 100 10.35 -17.83 -13.11
N LYS A 101 11.39 -17.09 -12.71
CA LYS A 101 11.46 -16.52 -11.35
C LYS A 101 10.36 -15.50 -11.06
N VAL A 102 9.90 -14.77 -12.08
CA VAL A 102 8.79 -13.81 -11.92
C VAL A 102 7.47 -14.58 -11.75
N GLU A 103 7.26 -15.61 -12.55
CA GLU A 103 6.08 -16.49 -12.49
C GLU A 103 5.96 -17.16 -11.11
N GLU A 104 7.03 -17.78 -10.61
CA GLU A 104 7.07 -18.40 -9.26
C GLU A 104 6.72 -17.40 -8.14
N LYS A 105 7.21 -16.16 -8.24
CA LYS A 105 6.88 -15.10 -7.26
C LYS A 105 5.42 -14.67 -7.34
N PHE A 106 4.84 -14.67 -8.54
CA PHE A 106 3.43 -14.36 -8.75
C PHE A 106 2.54 -15.43 -8.15
N GLU A 107 2.84 -16.72 -8.40
CA GLU A 107 2.10 -17.85 -7.81
C GLU A 107 2.18 -17.84 -6.28
N TYR A 108 3.35 -17.55 -5.72
CA TYR A 108 3.50 -17.40 -4.26
C TYR A 108 2.62 -16.26 -3.72
N LEU A 109 2.57 -15.14 -4.42
CA LEU A 109 1.75 -13.99 -4.02
C LEU A 109 0.26 -14.34 -4.09
N GLU A 110 -0.18 -14.99 -5.17
CA GLU A 110 -1.57 -15.42 -5.37
C GLU A 110 -2.03 -16.37 -4.25
N LYS A 111 -1.25 -17.42 -3.95
CA LYS A 111 -1.54 -18.35 -2.84
C LYS A 111 -1.65 -17.63 -1.48
N ASN A 112 -0.79 -16.65 -1.23
CA ASN A 112 -0.84 -15.87 0.02
C ASN A 112 -2.06 -14.94 0.09
N LEU A 113 -2.55 -14.45 -1.05
CA LEU A 113 -3.73 -13.58 -1.12
C LEU A 113 -5.04 -14.40 -1.06
N GLU A 114 -5.07 -15.58 -1.67
CA GLU A 114 -6.16 -16.56 -1.54
C GLU A 114 -6.33 -17.03 -0.10
N GLY A 115 -5.23 -17.38 0.58
CA GLY A 115 -5.26 -17.77 2.01
C GLY A 115 -5.75 -16.66 2.95
N ARG A 116 -5.80 -15.40 2.49
CA ARG A 116 -6.33 -14.25 3.21
C ARG A 116 -7.77 -13.88 2.81
N GLY A 117 -8.35 -14.57 1.82
CA GLY A 117 -9.70 -14.29 1.30
C GLY A 117 -9.81 -12.98 0.51
N ILE A 118 -8.70 -12.47 -0.04
CA ILE A 118 -8.61 -11.16 -0.70
C ILE A 118 -8.61 -11.29 -2.24
N TRP A 119 -8.33 -12.49 -2.78
CA TRP A 119 -8.29 -12.76 -4.21
C TRP A 119 -9.66 -13.20 -4.73
N PRO A 120 -10.23 -12.57 -5.78
CA PRO A 120 -11.45 -13.07 -6.40
C PRO A 120 -11.08 -14.35 -7.17
N SER A 121 -11.54 -15.50 -6.67
CA SER A 121 -11.41 -16.78 -7.36
C SER A 121 -11.94 -16.63 -8.78
N GLN A 122 -11.09 -16.86 -9.77
CA GLN A 122 -11.53 -16.83 -11.17
C GLN A 122 -12.38 -18.07 -11.43
N ASN A 123 -13.70 -17.87 -11.50
CA ASN A 123 -14.62 -18.79 -12.18
C ASN A 123 -14.45 -18.65 -13.70
#